data_AF-A0A1Y3UX45-F1
#
_entry.id   AF-A0A1Y3UX45-F1
#
_cell.length_a   1.000
_cell.length_b   1.000
_cell.length_c   1.000
_cell.angle_alpha   90.00
_cell.angle_beta   90.00
_cell.angle_gamma   90.00
#
_symmetry.space_group_name_H-M   'P 1'
#
loop_
_entity.id
_entity.type
_entity.pdbx_description
1 polymer ?
#
loop_
_entity_poly.entity_id
_entity_poly.type
_entity_poly.pdbx_seq_one_letter_code
_entity_poly.pdbx_strand_id
1 'polypeptide(L)'
;MRLKSDGDIGTDPDPDPDPDPDIDYGGKTCWVYGVKTASLPDYPKDNESVPEYSFLVPENFPNGIWYKVSGIAYLNWQSDFLWYDCDKDDPDDSGSHPGYHDSNMCWAAGASNLLHWWTRLNEPYIEAYDARYSSNPWPAYPRPSFGFSDTEGSEIFDFFRDISRNRGGSDAVGINWFICGTPGISSPDPDIDDNYGGYFTEIFDNIDVAFRPEDAMNKESFNRIIKGALENKQGLGFEQSNLNQGVTHVMTIWGVEFDDEGYVSAIYYVDNNDHYNFEVNGGSNNYQRHRLIRQEIRYREDGPWKVLMGDSSIYPISCITVVDLKRDIWQKEFPEVEINESFIQ
;
A
#
# COMPACT_ATOMS: atom_id res chain seq x y z
N MET A 1 -63.49 -19.09 24.00
CA MET A 1 -62.23 -19.21 23.22
C MET A 1 -61.30 -18.10 23.68
N ARG A 2 -60.23 -18.45 24.40
CA ARG A 2 -59.22 -17.51 24.90
C ARG A 2 -58.13 -17.34 23.85
N LEU A 3 -57.80 -16.08 23.54
CA LEU A 3 -56.60 -15.67 22.82
C LEU A 3 -55.36 -16.19 23.55
N LYS A 4 -54.42 -16.78 22.81
CA LYS A 4 -53.06 -17.05 23.28
C LYS A 4 -52.14 -16.01 22.62
N SER A 5 -51.39 -15.35 23.49
CA SER A 5 -50.31 -14.42 23.24
C SER A 5 -49.01 -15.14 22.87
N ASP A 6 -48.19 -14.41 22.11
CA ASP A 6 -46.73 -14.32 22.09
C ASP A 6 -45.92 -15.62 21.96
N GLY A 7 -45.29 -15.78 20.79
CA GLY A 7 -44.20 -16.71 20.53
C GLY A 7 -43.02 -15.95 19.92
N ASP A 8 -42.03 -15.70 20.77
CA ASP A 8 -40.58 -15.62 20.51
C ASP A 8 -40.12 -14.91 19.23
N ILE A 9 -39.68 -13.66 19.42
CA ILE A 9 -38.70 -13.01 18.55
C ILE A 9 -37.37 -13.69 18.89
N GLY A 10 -36.85 -14.51 17.97
CA GLY A 10 -35.55 -15.14 18.11
C GLY A 10 -34.51 -14.09 18.46
N THR A 11 -33.80 -14.31 19.57
CA THR A 11 -32.60 -13.57 19.94
C THR A 11 -31.61 -13.69 18.79
N ASP A 12 -31.05 -12.56 18.34
CA ASP A 12 -29.84 -12.55 17.52
C ASP A 12 -28.82 -13.52 18.14
N PRO A 13 -28.06 -14.27 17.32
CA PRO A 13 -26.93 -15.01 17.85
C PRO A 13 -26.03 -14.04 18.62
N ASP A 14 -25.58 -14.46 19.82
CA ASP A 14 -24.55 -13.74 20.56
C ASP A 14 -23.43 -13.35 19.59
N PRO A 15 -22.86 -12.13 19.71
CA PRO A 15 -21.68 -11.78 18.93
C PRO A 15 -20.64 -12.89 19.12
N ASP A 16 -20.04 -13.34 18.02
CA ASP A 16 -18.91 -14.27 18.09
C ASP A 16 -17.92 -13.74 19.14
N PRO A 17 -17.40 -14.61 20.03
CA PRO A 17 -16.43 -14.18 21.03
C PRO A 17 -15.30 -13.44 20.32
N ASP A 18 -14.82 -12.35 20.94
CA ASP A 18 -13.60 -11.67 20.51
C ASP A 18 -12.55 -12.74 20.17
N PRO A 19 -11.90 -12.68 18.99
CA PRO A 19 -10.89 -13.66 18.63
C PRO A 19 -9.86 -13.80 19.76
N ASP A 20 -9.37 -15.01 20.01
CA ASP A 20 -8.44 -15.21 21.13
C ASP A 20 -7.18 -14.34 20.94
N PRO A 21 -6.67 -13.68 22.01
CA PRO A 21 -5.42 -12.95 21.98
C PRO A 21 -4.29 -13.79 21.37
N ASP A 22 -3.49 -13.17 20.52
CA ASP A 22 -2.39 -13.81 19.81
C ASP A 22 -1.06 -13.30 20.35
N ILE A 23 -0.65 -13.92 21.45
CA ILE A 23 0.53 -13.53 22.23
C ILE A 23 1.81 -13.63 21.39
N ASP A 24 1.82 -14.44 20.32
CA ASP A 24 2.97 -14.53 19.41
C ASP A 24 3.20 -13.21 18.67
N TYR A 25 2.19 -12.38 18.47
CA TYR A 25 2.33 -11.03 17.91
C TYR A 25 2.44 -9.93 18.97
N GLY A 26 2.19 -10.25 20.24
CA GLY A 26 2.15 -9.28 21.35
C GLY A 26 3.35 -8.32 21.40
N GLY A 27 3.08 -7.01 21.29
CA GLY A 27 4.08 -5.94 21.42
C GLY A 27 5.16 -5.90 20.34
N LYS A 28 4.93 -6.58 19.20
CA LYS A 28 5.88 -6.65 18.07
C LYS A 28 5.64 -5.54 17.06
N THR A 29 6.72 -5.16 16.39
CA THR A 29 6.69 -4.43 15.13
C THR A 29 7.02 -5.42 14.02
N CYS A 30 6.17 -5.48 12.99
CA CYS A 30 6.37 -6.36 11.85
C CYS A 30 6.33 -5.53 10.57
N TRP A 31 7.23 -5.84 9.64
CA TRP A 31 7.35 -5.15 8.37
C TRP A 31 6.85 -6.05 7.24
N VAL A 32 6.30 -5.46 6.20
CA VAL A 32 6.03 -6.16 4.94
C VAL A 32 7.33 -6.80 4.46
N TYR A 33 7.22 -8.01 3.92
CA TYR A 33 8.39 -8.80 3.57
C TYR A 33 9.33 -8.03 2.64
N GLY A 34 10.63 -8.02 2.96
CA GLY A 34 11.63 -7.30 2.18
C GLY A 34 11.76 -5.81 2.47
N VAL A 35 10.86 -5.20 3.25
CA VAL A 35 10.96 -3.77 3.61
C VAL A 35 12.03 -3.54 4.68
N LYS A 36 12.10 -4.42 5.70
CA LYS A 36 13.02 -4.26 6.83
C LYS A 36 14.46 -4.54 6.40
N THR A 37 15.24 -3.48 6.30
CA THR A 37 16.70 -3.52 6.10
C THR A 37 17.43 -3.21 7.39
N ALA A 38 18.76 -3.37 7.37
CA ALA A 38 19.62 -3.04 8.52
C ALA A 38 19.60 -1.57 8.92
N SER A 39 19.28 -0.68 7.98
CA SER A 39 19.27 0.76 8.18
C SER A 39 17.90 1.31 8.50
N LEU A 40 16.80 0.59 8.21
CA LEU A 40 15.45 1.04 8.49
C LEU A 40 15.16 0.99 10.00
N PRO A 41 14.99 2.14 10.69
CA PRO A 41 14.75 2.17 12.13
C PRO A 41 13.29 1.80 12.46
N ASP A 42 13.10 0.99 13.49
CA ASP A 42 11.76 0.86 14.10
C ASP A 42 11.38 2.15 14.83
N TYR A 43 10.08 2.40 14.97
CA TYR A 43 9.61 3.51 15.77
C TYR A 43 9.99 3.35 17.25
N PRO A 44 10.52 4.39 17.92
CA PRO A 44 10.90 4.28 19.34
C PRO A 44 9.71 3.96 20.25
N LYS A 45 9.81 2.87 21.02
CA LYS A 45 8.76 2.43 21.94
C LYS A 45 8.45 3.41 23.07
N ASP A 46 9.40 4.26 23.45
CA ASP A 46 9.22 5.25 24.52
C ASP A 46 8.40 6.46 24.06
N ASN A 47 8.23 6.67 22.75
CA ASN A 47 7.50 7.77 22.08
C ASN A 47 8.02 9.19 22.39
N GLU A 48 8.63 9.40 23.55
CA GLU A 48 9.18 10.65 24.06
C GLU A 48 10.52 11.02 23.41
N SER A 49 11.28 10.04 22.89
CA SER A 49 12.57 10.31 22.24
C SER A 49 12.44 10.89 20.83
N VAL A 50 11.23 10.91 20.26
CA VAL A 50 10.98 11.34 18.89
C VAL A 50 10.86 12.87 18.86
N PRO A 51 11.76 13.59 18.16
CA PRO A 51 11.74 15.05 18.13
C PRO A 51 10.49 15.59 17.41
N GLU A 52 9.87 16.63 17.97
CA GLU A 52 8.73 17.35 17.38
C GLU A 52 9.20 18.63 16.71
N TYR A 53 8.72 18.88 15.50
CA TYR A 53 9.03 20.05 14.69
C TYR A 53 7.77 20.81 14.29
N SER A 54 7.96 22.07 13.90
CA SER A 54 6.88 22.88 13.33
C SER A 54 6.73 22.57 11.84
N PHE A 55 5.54 22.74 11.29
CA PHE A 55 5.30 22.54 9.85
C PHE A 55 6.21 23.39 8.95
N LEU A 56 6.68 24.54 9.45
CA LEU A 56 7.53 25.48 8.69
C LEU A 56 9.02 25.39 9.04
N VAL A 57 9.40 24.59 10.04
CA VAL A 57 10.79 24.54 10.55
C VAL A 57 11.09 23.15 11.09
N PRO A 58 12.19 22.50 10.66
CA PRO A 58 13.30 23.02 9.84
C PRO A 58 12.99 23.15 8.34
N GLU A 59 13.90 23.78 7.59
CA GLU A 59 13.83 23.81 6.12
C GLU A 59 13.96 22.39 5.53
N ASN A 60 14.78 21.54 6.16
CA ASN A 60 14.88 20.11 5.86
C ASN A 60 14.67 19.29 7.14
N PHE A 61 13.71 18.37 7.11
CA PHE A 61 13.46 17.42 8.19
C PHE A 61 14.60 16.40 8.30
N PRO A 62 14.79 15.76 9.46
CA PRO A 62 15.93 14.86 9.64
C PRO A 62 15.78 13.57 8.81
N ASN A 63 16.92 13.02 8.37
CA ASN A 63 17.01 11.76 7.63
C ASN A 63 17.44 10.61 8.55
N GLY A 64 16.94 9.39 8.28
CA GLY A 64 17.33 8.18 9.00
C GLY A 64 16.83 8.08 10.45
N ILE A 65 16.00 9.03 10.90
CA ILE A 65 15.34 8.97 12.21
C ILE A 65 13.87 9.34 12.07
N TRP A 66 13.04 8.79 12.96
CA TRP A 66 11.67 9.23 13.14
C TRP A 66 11.62 10.65 13.72
N TYR A 67 10.65 11.44 13.26
CA TYR A 67 10.34 12.76 13.79
C TYR A 67 8.83 12.99 13.79
N LYS A 68 8.36 14.03 14.47
CA LYS A 68 6.94 14.40 14.50
C LYS A 68 6.70 15.80 13.96
N VAL A 69 5.53 15.98 13.35
CA VAL A 69 4.95 17.29 13.06
C VAL A 69 3.46 17.26 13.39
N SER A 70 3.03 18.20 14.22
CA SER A 70 1.65 18.25 14.74
C SER A 70 1.22 16.93 15.40
N GLY A 71 2.17 16.26 16.08
CA GLY A 71 1.96 14.98 16.75
C GLY A 71 1.91 13.75 15.84
N ILE A 72 1.97 13.91 14.51
CA ILE A 72 2.02 12.80 13.55
C ILE A 72 3.49 12.45 13.31
N ALA A 73 3.83 11.16 13.32
CA ALA A 73 5.20 10.68 13.15
C ALA A 73 5.53 10.31 11.71
N TYR A 74 6.70 10.74 11.25
CA TYR A 74 7.20 10.59 9.90
C TYR A 74 8.64 10.07 9.89
N LEU A 75 8.99 9.37 8.81
CA LEU A 75 10.36 8.96 8.48
C LEU A 75 10.62 9.26 7.00
N ASN A 76 11.62 10.08 6.72
CA ASN A 76 12.02 10.40 5.35
C ASN A 76 12.64 9.18 4.66
N TRP A 77 12.32 9.00 3.39
CA TRP A 77 12.89 7.94 2.55
C TRP A 77 14.41 8.04 2.45
N GLN A 78 15.07 6.90 2.33
CA GLN A 78 16.51 6.78 2.06
C GLN A 78 16.72 5.73 0.97
N SER A 79 17.79 5.88 0.18
CA SER A 79 18.08 5.00 -0.97
C SER A 79 18.25 3.51 -0.68
N ASP A 80 18.50 3.16 0.58
CA ASP A 80 18.63 1.78 1.06
C ASP A 80 17.38 1.30 1.83
N PHE A 81 16.31 2.10 1.86
CA PHE A 81 15.00 1.68 2.34
C PHE A 81 14.21 1.04 1.20
N LEU A 82 13.53 -0.06 1.52
CA LEU A 82 12.79 -0.85 0.54
C LEU A 82 11.26 -0.70 0.70
N TRP A 83 10.85 0.51 1.10
CA TRP A 83 9.49 1.00 0.96
C TRP A 83 9.47 2.09 -0.11
N TYR A 84 8.33 2.23 -0.78
CA TYR A 84 8.16 3.07 -1.96
C TYR A 84 6.98 4.02 -1.74
N ASP A 85 7.07 5.20 -2.34
CA ASP A 85 6.10 6.28 -2.17
C ASP A 85 5.92 7.06 -3.48
N CYS A 86 5.07 6.55 -4.37
CA CYS A 86 4.74 7.19 -5.63
C CYS A 86 3.79 8.38 -5.37
N ASP A 87 4.35 9.58 -5.39
CA ASP A 87 3.62 10.83 -5.20
C ASP A 87 2.88 11.30 -6.46
N LYS A 88 1.68 11.85 -6.27
CA LYS A 88 0.95 12.60 -7.30
C LYS A 88 1.59 13.95 -7.58
N ASP A 89 1.43 14.42 -8.82
CA ASP A 89 1.83 15.76 -9.23
C ASP A 89 0.73 16.80 -8.97
N ASP A 90 -0.56 16.44 -9.01
CA ASP A 90 -1.66 17.40 -8.82
C ASP A 90 -2.76 16.78 -7.92
N PRO A 91 -2.43 16.44 -6.65
CA PRO A 91 -3.35 15.70 -5.78
C PRO A 91 -4.63 16.48 -5.43
N ASP A 92 -4.60 17.81 -5.51
CA ASP A 92 -5.73 18.69 -5.17
C ASP A 92 -6.54 19.17 -6.38
N ASP A 93 -6.19 18.71 -7.60
CA ASP A 93 -6.81 19.11 -8.87
C ASP A 93 -6.78 20.64 -9.10
N SER A 94 -5.79 21.33 -8.51
CA SER A 94 -5.69 22.78 -8.61
C SER A 94 -5.14 23.25 -9.95
N GLY A 95 -4.40 22.39 -10.64
CA GLY A 95 -3.61 22.76 -11.83
C GLY A 95 -2.52 23.80 -11.53
N SER A 96 -2.21 24.01 -10.25
CA SER A 96 -1.17 24.95 -9.80
C SER A 96 0.20 24.27 -9.68
N HIS A 97 0.21 22.94 -9.66
CA HIS A 97 1.40 22.12 -9.59
C HIS A 97 1.86 21.69 -11.00
N PRO A 98 3.18 21.64 -11.25
CA PRO A 98 3.71 21.15 -12.52
C PRO A 98 3.56 19.63 -12.62
N GLY A 99 3.46 19.10 -13.84
CA GLY A 99 3.45 17.66 -14.08
C GLY A 99 2.09 17.17 -14.57
N TYR A 100 1.71 15.96 -14.18
CA TYR A 100 0.48 15.32 -14.62
C TYR A 100 -0.74 15.79 -13.82
N HIS A 101 -1.91 15.77 -14.45
CA HIS A 101 -3.19 15.95 -13.76
C HIS A 101 -3.71 14.59 -13.27
N ASP A 102 -3.30 14.19 -12.07
CA ASP A 102 -3.45 12.83 -11.51
C ASP A 102 -4.24 12.78 -10.19
N SER A 103 -5.03 13.83 -9.90
CA SER A 103 -5.84 14.00 -8.69
C SER A 103 -6.65 12.76 -8.25
N ASN A 104 -7.21 12.00 -9.19
CA ASN A 104 -8.02 10.80 -8.93
C ASN A 104 -7.25 9.47 -9.11
N MET A 105 -5.93 9.49 -9.25
CA MET A 105 -5.10 8.32 -9.55
C MET A 105 -4.38 7.71 -8.33
N CYS A 106 -4.94 7.86 -7.12
CA CYS A 106 -4.38 7.24 -5.90
C CYS A 106 -4.24 5.71 -6.03
N TRP A 107 -5.17 5.07 -6.74
CA TRP A 107 -5.11 3.65 -7.03
C TRP A 107 -3.87 3.25 -7.85
N ALA A 108 -3.47 4.10 -8.80
CA ALA A 108 -2.32 3.85 -9.67
C ALA A 108 -1.01 4.13 -8.93
N ALA A 109 -0.96 5.16 -8.09
CA ALA A 109 0.16 5.40 -7.19
C ALA A 109 0.36 4.24 -6.20
N GLY A 110 -0.72 3.80 -5.53
CA GLY A 110 -0.69 2.65 -4.62
C GLY A 110 -0.32 1.33 -5.32
N ALA A 111 -0.81 1.11 -6.55
CA ALA A 111 -0.38 -0.01 -7.39
C ALA A 111 1.12 0.07 -7.71
N SER A 112 1.62 1.26 -8.07
CA SER A 112 3.01 1.47 -8.45
C SER A 112 3.97 1.21 -7.27
N ASN A 113 3.61 1.62 -6.06
CA ASN A 113 4.32 1.27 -4.83
C ASN A 113 4.50 -0.25 -4.69
N LEU A 114 3.40 -1.00 -4.82
CA LEU A 114 3.39 -2.46 -4.70
C LEU A 114 4.10 -3.14 -5.88
N LEU A 115 4.08 -2.55 -7.07
CA LEU A 115 4.83 -3.04 -8.23
C LEU A 115 6.33 -2.82 -8.07
N HIS A 116 6.78 -1.68 -7.53
CA HIS A 116 8.20 -1.49 -7.18
C HIS A 116 8.66 -2.56 -6.18
N TRP A 117 7.87 -2.80 -5.13
CA TRP A 117 8.14 -3.86 -4.17
C TRP A 117 8.19 -5.25 -4.83
N TRP A 118 7.19 -5.59 -5.64
CA TRP A 118 7.07 -6.89 -6.28
C TRP A 118 8.21 -7.15 -7.25
N THR A 119 8.54 -6.16 -8.08
CA THR A 119 9.62 -6.25 -9.08
C THR A 119 10.98 -6.34 -8.40
N ARG A 120 11.22 -5.55 -7.36
CA ARG A 120 12.46 -5.60 -6.58
C ARG A 120 12.72 -6.99 -6.00
N LEU A 121 11.68 -7.64 -5.46
CA LEU A 121 11.81 -8.95 -4.80
C LEU A 121 11.77 -10.15 -5.76
N ASN A 122 11.42 -9.91 -7.03
CA ASN A 122 11.45 -10.91 -8.10
C ASN A 122 12.52 -10.59 -9.17
N GLU A 123 13.41 -9.64 -8.93
CA GLU A 123 14.40 -9.14 -9.90
C GLU A 123 15.19 -10.27 -10.62
N PRO A 124 15.78 -11.26 -9.92
CA PRO A 124 16.46 -12.37 -10.62
C PRO A 124 15.54 -13.23 -11.50
N TYR A 125 14.28 -13.38 -11.13
CA TYR A 125 13.30 -14.09 -11.96
C TYR A 125 12.89 -13.28 -13.19
N ILE A 126 12.73 -11.96 -13.02
CA ILE A 126 12.45 -11.04 -14.12
C ILE A 126 13.61 -11.04 -15.13
N GLU A 127 14.86 -11.04 -14.69
CA GLU A 127 16.02 -11.16 -15.57
C GLU A 127 16.00 -12.48 -16.37
N ALA A 128 15.68 -13.60 -15.71
CA ALA A 128 15.56 -14.90 -16.37
C ALA A 128 14.39 -14.95 -17.36
N TYR A 129 13.27 -14.30 -17.02
CA TYR A 129 12.11 -14.14 -17.90
C TYR A 129 12.47 -13.38 -19.16
N ASP A 130 13.11 -12.23 -19.02
CA ASP A 130 13.51 -11.39 -20.14
C ASP A 130 14.51 -12.12 -21.06
N ALA A 131 15.45 -12.87 -20.47
CA ALA A 131 16.40 -13.69 -21.22
C ALA A 131 15.72 -14.83 -22.01
N ARG A 132 14.66 -15.43 -21.48
CA ARG A 132 13.96 -16.57 -22.10
C ARG A 132 12.96 -16.13 -23.16
N TYR A 133 12.10 -15.17 -22.82
CA TYR A 133 10.97 -14.78 -23.68
C TYR A 133 11.27 -13.58 -24.58
N SER A 134 12.45 -12.96 -24.45
CA SER A 134 12.83 -11.75 -25.22
C SER A 134 11.77 -10.66 -25.11
N SER A 135 11.22 -10.46 -23.92
CA SER A 135 9.94 -9.81 -23.71
C SER A 135 10.04 -8.29 -23.70
N ASN A 136 9.73 -7.69 -24.84
CA ASN A 136 8.88 -6.51 -24.83
C ASN A 136 7.61 -6.86 -25.62
N PRO A 137 6.56 -7.42 -24.96
CA PRO A 137 5.38 -7.91 -25.67
C PRO A 137 4.69 -6.78 -26.46
N TRP A 138 4.97 -5.52 -26.13
CA TRP A 138 4.39 -4.37 -26.79
C TRP A 138 5.41 -3.24 -27.05
N PRO A 139 6.05 -3.20 -28.23
CA PRO A 139 7.04 -2.16 -28.56
C PRO A 139 6.55 -0.71 -28.44
N ALA A 140 5.23 -0.47 -28.55
CA ALA A 140 4.68 0.89 -28.40
C ALA A 140 4.56 1.34 -26.93
N TYR A 141 4.64 0.41 -25.98
CA TYR A 141 4.49 0.61 -24.53
C TYR A 141 5.56 -0.25 -23.84
N PRO A 142 6.85 0.10 -24.00
CA PRO A 142 7.93 -0.64 -23.38
C PRO A 142 7.73 -0.72 -21.87
N ARG A 143 8.18 -1.82 -21.27
CA ARG A 143 8.16 -1.97 -19.81
C ARG A 143 8.91 -0.79 -19.16
N PRO A 144 8.29 -0.05 -18.22
CA PRO A 144 8.95 1.06 -17.56
C PRO A 144 10.12 0.59 -16.70
N SER A 145 11.05 1.49 -16.37
CA SER A 145 12.09 1.22 -15.38
C SER A 145 11.46 0.91 -14.01
N PHE A 146 12.07 -0.03 -13.29
CA PHE A 146 11.69 -0.36 -11.92
C PHE A 146 12.49 0.41 -10.87
N GLY A 147 13.42 1.26 -11.32
CA GLY A 147 14.19 2.13 -10.44
C GLY A 147 13.29 3.08 -9.64
N PHE A 148 13.72 3.41 -8.43
CA PHE A 148 13.06 4.38 -7.57
C PHE A 148 14.12 5.25 -6.88
N SER A 149 13.87 6.55 -6.77
CA SER A 149 14.76 7.50 -6.10
C SER A 149 13.97 8.63 -5.45
N ASP A 150 14.63 9.43 -4.62
CA ASP A 150 14.07 10.65 -4.02
C ASP A 150 14.03 11.86 -4.96
N THR A 151 14.74 11.79 -6.09
CA THR A 151 14.88 12.92 -7.03
C THR A 151 14.14 12.74 -8.34
N GLU A 152 13.79 11.51 -8.70
CA GLU A 152 13.13 11.16 -9.96
C GLU A 152 11.77 10.52 -9.67
N GLY A 153 10.78 10.82 -10.52
CA GLY A 153 9.46 10.19 -10.45
C GLY A 153 9.52 8.69 -10.76
N SER A 154 8.49 7.97 -10.32
CA SER A 154 8.32 6.54 -10.61
C SER A 154 7.93 6.35 -12.08
N GLU A 155 8.79 5.74 -12.90
CA GLU A 155 8.44 5.41 -14.29
C GLU A 155 7.25 4.43 -14.38
N ILE A 156 7.04 3.59 -13.36
CA ILE A 156 5.84 2.74 -13.27
C ILE A 156 4.59 3.63 -13.12
N PHE A 157 4.64 4.65 -12.28
CA PHE A 157 3.51 5.54 -12.09
C PHE A 157 3.29 6.45 -13.30
N ASP A 158 4.35 7.02 -13.88
CA ASP A 158 4.31 7.76 -15.16
C ASP A 158 3.62 6.94 -16.24
N PHE A 159 3.97 5.66 -16.34
CA PHE A 159 3.32 4.75 -17.27
C PHE A 159 1.81 4.66 -17.05
N PHE A 160 1.34 4.49 -15.80
CA PHE A 160 -0.09 4.52 -15.52
C PHE A 160 -0.75 5.86 -15.87
N ARG A 161 -0.06 6.98 -15.63
CA ARG A 161 -0.54 8.33 -15.94
C ARG A 161 -0.70 8.56 -17.45
N ASP A 162 0.18 7.97 -18.25
CA ASP A 162 0.11 8.02 -19.71
C ASP A 162 -1.03 7.15 -20.28
N ILE A 163 -1.25 5.97 -19.70
CA ILE A 163 -2.15 4.96 -20.28
C ILE A 163 -3.54 4.95 -19.66
N SER A 164 -3.77 5.64 -18.54
CA SER A 164 -5.06 5.67 -17.84
C SER A 164 -5.67 7.08 -17.81
N ARG A 165 -7.00 7.15 -17.76
CA ARG A 165 -7.70 8.40 -17.47
C ARG A 165 -7.52 8.77 -16.00
N ASN A 166 -7.46 10.07 -15.71
CA ASN A 166 -7.56 10.59 -14.34
C ASN A 166 -8.95 10.32 -13.74
N ARG A 167 -9.15 9.10 -13.23
CA ARG A 167 -10.38 8.57 -12.63
C ARG A 167 -10.03 7.58 -11.54
N GLY A 168 -10.91 7.47 -10.54
CA GLY A 168 -10.81 6.44 -9.51
C GLY A 168 -10.81 5.03 -10.09
N GLY A 169 -10.10 4.14 -9.41
CA GLY A 169 -9.84 2.76 -9.85
C GLY A 169 -9.40 1.89 -8.68
N SER A 170 -8.94 0.68 -8.98
CA SER A 170 -8.47 -0.29 -7.99
C SER A 170 -6.99 -0.57 -8.18
N ASP A 171 -6.22 -0.49 -7.09
CA ASP A 171 -4.81 -0.90 -7.05
C ASP A 171 -4.62 -2.37 -7.44
N ALA A 172 -5.46 -3.28 -6.92
CA ALA A 172 -5.40 -4.70 -7.27
C ALA A 172 -5.61 -4.92 -8.78
N VAL A 173 -6.58 -4.23 -9.39
CA VAL A 173 -6.81 -4.27 -10.84
C VAL A 173 -5.62 -3.69 -11.59
N GLY A 174 -5.05 -2.57 -11.14
CA GLY A 174 -3.85 -1.97 -11.74
C GLY A 174 -2.65 -2.91 -11.75
N ILE A 175 -2.40 -3.59 -10.62
CA ILE A 175 -1.30 -4.56 -10.48
C ILE A 175 -1.51 -5.76 -11.40
N ASN A 176 -2.71 -6.36 -11.37
CA ASN A 176 -3.02 -7.53 -12.21
C ASN A 176 -3.05 -7.19 -13.69
N TRP A 177 -3.52 -6.00 -14.05
CA TRP A 177 -3.42 -5.50 -15.42
C TRP A 177 -1.95 -5.42 -15.84
N PHE A 178 -1.10 -4.74 -15.04
CA PHE A 178 0.32 -4.57 -15.34
C PHE A 178 1.05 -5.90 -15.54
N ILE A 179 0.84 -6.87 -14.66
CA ILE A 179 1.56 -8.14 -14.67
C ILE A 179 0.94 -9.14 -15.66
N CYS A 180 -0.38 -9.31 -15.61
CA CYS A 180 -1.11 -10.45 -16.17
C CYS A 180 -2.08 -10.09 -17.30
N GLY A 181 -2.30 -8.79 -17.55
CA GLY A 181 -3.25 -8.32 -18.55
C GLY A 181 -4.72 -8.38 -18.13
N THR A 182 -5.01 -8.54 -16.83
CA THR A 182 -6.38 -8.56 -16.34
C THR A 182 -7.09 -7.25 -16.71
N PRO A 183 -8.22 -7.30 -17.46
CA PRO A 183 -8.90 -6.09 -17.92
C PRO A 183 -9.56 -5.36 -16.75
N GLY A 184 -9.69 -4.03 -16.86
CA GLY A 184 -10.42 -3.22 -15.89
C GLY A 184 -9.81 -1.86 -15.56
N ILE A 185 -8.63 -1.55 -16.09
CA ILE A 185 -8.14 -0.16 -16.06
C ILE A 185 -8.96 0.71 -17.02
N SER A 186 -9.00 2.02 -16.76
CA SER A 186 -9.74 2.97 -17.60
C SER A 186 -8.80 3.64 -18.60
N SER A 187 -8.45 2.98 -19.71
CA SER A 187 -7.61 3.59 -20.75
C SER A 187 -8.37 4.59 -21.63
N PRO A 188 -7.74 5.69 -22.11
CA PRO A 188 -8.29 6.48 -23.21
C PRO A 188 -8.07 5.83 -24.58
N ASP A 189 -7.12 4.90 -24.71
CA ASP A 189 -6.80 4.21 -25.96
C ASP A 189 -7.42 2.81 -25.97
N PRO A 190 -8.43 2.54 -26.83
CA PRO A 190 -9.08 1.24 -26.89
C PRO A 190 -8.12 0.11 -27.34
N ASP A 191 -7.04 0.42 -28.06
CA ASP A 191 -6.08 -0.61 -28.46
C ASP A 191 -5.36 -1.19 -27.24
N ILE A 192 -5.17 -0.41 -26.17
CA ILE A 192 -4.60 -0.90 -24.91
C ILE A 192 -5.55 -1.90 -24.24
N ASP A 193 -6.83 -1.55 -24.13
CA ASP A 193 -7.83 -2.40 -23.49
C ASP A 193 -8.03 -3.73 -24.25
N ASP A 194 -7.94 -3.70 -25.58
CA ASP A 194 -8.18 -4.88 -26.43
C ASP A 194 -6.94 -5.77 -26.62
N ASN A 195 -5.72 -5.22 -26.51
CA ASN A 195 -4.51 -5.93 -26.94
C ASN A 195 -3.40 -6.03 -25.89
N TYR A 196 -3.48 -5.30 -24.77
CA TYR A 196 -2.45 -5.40 -23.74
C TYR A 196 -2.65 -6.66 -22.87
N GLY A 197 -1.70 -7.59 -22.94
CA GLY A 197 -1.74 -8.86 -22.22
C GLY A 197 -0.98 -8.89 -20.89
N GLY A 198 -0.36 -7.80 -20.45
CA GLY A 198 0.51 -7.78 -19.26
C GLY A 198 1.98 -8.07 -19.59
N TYR A 199 2.89 -7.52 -18.79
CA TYR A 199 4.33 -7.62 -19.03
C TYR A 199 4.92 -9.01 -18.74
N PHE A 200 4.21 -9.83 -17.96
CA PHE A 200 4.64 -11.16 -17.52
C PHE A 200 3.64 -12.27 -17.89
N THR A 201 2.85 -12.03 -18.93
CA THR A 201 1.75 -12.89 -19.36
C THR A 201 2.16 -14.32 -19.73
N GLU A 202 3.40 -14.55 -20.19
CA GLU A 202 3.86 -15.89 -20.59
C GLU A 202 3.76 -16.92 -19.46
N ILE A 203 3.80 -16.46 -18.19
CA ILE A 203 3.67 -17.35 -17.02
C ILE A 203 2.52 -16.97 -16.08
N PHE A 204 1.96 -15.76 -16.20
CA PHE A 204 0.86 -15.26 -15.38
C PHE A 204 -0.46 -15.07 -16.14
N ASP A 205 -0.59 -15.58 -17.37
CA ASP A 205 -1.85 -15.54 -18.10
C ASP A 205 -3.01 -16.10 -17.26
N ASN A 206 -4.01 -15.26 -16.99
CA ASN A 206 -5.16 -15.52 -16.12
C ASN A 206 -4.82 -15.90 -14.66
N ILE A 207 -3.68 -15.46 -14.13
CA ILE A 207 -3.28 -15.68 -12.74
C ILE A 207 -3.11 -14.34 -12.03
N ASP A 208 -4.13 -13.91 -11.30
CA ASP A 208 -4.05 -12.69 -10.50
C ASP A 208 -3.00 -12.81 -9.38
N VAL A 209 -2.27 -11.71 -9.21
CA VAL A 209 -1.18 -11.53 -8.22
C VAL A 209 -1.68 -10.75 -7.01
N ALA A 210 -2.55 -9.77 -7.25
CA ALA A 210 -3.19 -8.95 -6.24
C ALA A 210 -4.67 -9.32 -6.09
N PHE A 211 -5.19 -9.30 -4.87
CA PHE A 211 -6.61 -9.53 -4.60
C PHE A 211 -7.08 -8.73 -3.39
N ARG A 212 -8.39 -8.56 -3.28
CA ARG A 212 -9.06 -7.91 -2.14
C ARG A 212 -9.87 -8.96 -1.39
N PRO A 213 -9.59 -9.22 -0.11
CA PRO A 213 -10.44 -10.06 0.71
C PRO A 213 -11.89 -9.54 0.71
N GLU A 214 -12.86 -10.44 0.63
CA GLU A 214 -14.29 -10.08 0.60
C GLU A 214 -14.85 -9.74 2.00
N ASP A 215 -14.08 -10.00 3.05
CA ASP A 215 -14.48 -9.78 4.43
C ASP A 215 -14.81 -8.30 4.71
N ALA A 216 -15.87 -8.05 5.46
CA ALA A 216 -16.13 -6.73 6.01
C ALA A 216 -15.01 -6.35 7.00
N MET A 217 -14.52 -5.11 6.93
CA MET A 217 -13.43 -4.64 7.81
C MET A 217 -13.91 -4.47 9.25
N ASN A 218 -13.39 -5.32 10.14
CA ASN A 218 -13.56 -5.29 11.59
C ASN A 218 -12.28 -5.75 12.29
N LYS A 219 -12.28 -5.74 13.63
CA LYS A 219 -11.10 -6.10 14.42
C LYS A 219 -10.55 -7.47 14.05
N GLU A 220 -11.40 -8.49 13.96
CA GLU A 220 -10.99 -9.86 13.63
C GLU A 220 -10.47 -9.96 12.19
N SER A 221 -11.26 -9.54 11.20
CA SER A 221 -10.91 -9.69 9.79
C SER A 221 -9.65 -8.90 9.43
N PHE A 222 -9.51 -7.67 9.92
CA PHE A 222 -8.32 -6.85 9.68
C PHE A 222 -7.07 -7.51 10.25
N ASN A 223 -7.13 -7.98 11.51
CA ASN A 223 -5.98 -8.65 12.12
C ASN A 223 -5.62 -9.97 11.42
N ARG A 224 -6.61 -10.78 11.06
CA ARG A 224 -6.41 -12.02 10.32
C ARG A 224 -5.77 -11.77 8.95
N ILE A 225 -6.24 -10.77 8.22
CA ILE A 225 -5.70 -10.42 6.89
C ILE A 225 -4.26 -9.93 7.01
N ILE A 226 -3.97 -9.01 7.93
CA ILE A 226 -2.62 -8.48 8.12
C ILE A 226 -1.64 -9.58 8.53
N LYS A 227 -1.99 -10.42 9.52
CA LYS A 227 -1.13 -11.53 9.94
C LYS A 227 -0.93 -12.55 8.82
N GLY A 228 -2.01 -12.91 8.12
CA GLY A 228 -1.93 -13.79 6.96
C GLY A 228 -0.99 -13.24 5.88
N ALA A 229 -1.06 -11.95 5.58
CA ALA A 229 -0.14 -11.33 4.61
C ALA A 229 1.31 -11.38 5.09
N LEU A 230 1.58 -11.09 6.36
CA LEU A 230 2.93 -11.16 6.94
C LEU A 230 3.50 -12.59 6.90
N GLU A 231 2.70 -13.59 7.28
CA GLU A 231 3.08 -15.01 7.26
C GLU A 231 3.37 -15.51 5.84
N ASN A 232 2.59 -15.06 4.87
CA ASN A 232 2.70 -15.46 3.47
C ASN A 232 3.62 -14.55 2.65
N LYS A 233 4.34 -13.61 3.29
CA LYS A 233 5.30 -12.70 2.64
C LYS A 233 4.67 -11.81 1.55
N GLN A 234 3.47 -11.33 1.80
CA GLN A 234 2.66 -10.58 0.84
C GLN A 234 2.75 -9.06 1.08
N GLY A 235 2.59 -8.28 0.00
CA GLY A 235 2.47 -6.82 0.03
C GLY A 235 1.07 -6.39 0.45
N LEU A 236 0.97 -5.17 0.99
CA LEU A 236 -0.27 -4.65 1.58
C LEU A 236 -0.63 -3.26 1.02
N GLY A 237 -1.71 -3.18 0.25
CA GLY A 237 -2.43 -1.95 -0.06
C GLY A 237 -3.64 -1.78 0.84
N PHE A 238 -4.18 -0.57 0.94
CA PHE A 238 -5.44 -0.35 1.66
C PHE A 238 -6.23 0.83 1.11
N GLU A 239 -7.52 0.82 1.38
CA GLU A 239 -8.40 1.96 1.13
C GLU A 239 -8.82 2.59 2.45
N GLN A 240 -8.59 3.89 2.56
CA GLN A 240 -9.21 4.73 3.57
C GLN A 240 -10.45 5.39 2.97
N SER A 241 -11.59 5.32 3.65
CA SER A 241 -12.78 6.08 3.25
C SER A 241 -12.86 7.40 4.01
N ASN A 242 -13.27 8.49 3.35
CA ASN A 242 -13.70 9.72 4.01
C ASN A 242 -15.23 9.74 4.08
N LEU A 243 -15.79 9.47 5.27
CA LEU A 243 -17.24 9.35 5.45
C LEU A 243 -18.00 10.67 5.26
N ASN A 244 -17.33 11.82 5.38
CA ASN A 244 -17.97 13.12 5.16
C ASN A 244 -18.06 13.47 3.67
N GLN A 245 -17.08 13.04 2.87
CA GLN A 245 -16.99 13.35 1.45
C GLN A 245 -17.52 12.22 0.55
N GLY A 246 -17.67 11.01 1.08
CA GLY A 246 -18.09 9.85 0.29
C GLY A 246 -17.06 9.42 -0.75
N VAL A 247 -15.77 9.69 -0.49
CA VAL A 247 -14.65 9.34 -1.36
C VAL A 247 -13.74 8.33 -0.66
N THR A 248 -12.97 7.59 -1.44
CA THR A 248 -11.92 6.68 -0.97
C THR A 248 -10.55 7.16 -1.40
N HIS A 249 -9.53 6.76 -0.64
CA HIS A 249 -8.13 7.03 -0.92
C HIS A 249 -7.34 5.74 -0.80
N VAL A 250 -6.62 5.38 -1.86
CA VAL A 250 -5.84 4.15 -1.94
C VAL A 250 -4.38 4.45 -1.59
N MET A 251 -3.81 3.68 -0.67
CA MET A 251 -2.47 3.88 -0.11
C MET A 251 -1.80 2.53 0.17
N THR A 252 -0.54 2.55 0.61
CA THR A 252 0.27 1.33 0.83
C THR A 252 0.72 1.23 2.27
N ILE A 253 0.58 0.05 2.88
CA ILE A 253 1.10 -0.29 4.21
C ILE A 253 2.44 -0.99 4.03
N TRP A 254 3.45 -0.54 4.77
CA TRP A 254 4.80 -1.12 4.77
C TRP A 254 5.17 -1.81 6.07
N GLY A 255 4.42 -1.59 7.14
CA GLY A 255 4.56 -2.33 8.38
C GLY A 255 3.42 -2.06 9.35
N VAL A 256 3.43 -2.78 10.46
CA VAL A 256 2.43 -2.69 11.53
C VAL A 256 3.07 -2.85 12.91
N GLU A 257 2.44 -2.26 13.91
CA GLU A 257 2.67 -2.55 15.32
C GLU A 257 1.49 -3.36 15.86
N PHE A 258 1.77 -4.27 16.79
CA PHE A 258 0.77 -5.00 17.54
C PHE A 258 0.78 -4.56 19.01
N ASP A 259 -0.39 -4.46 19.63
CA ASP A 259 -0.52 -4.31 21.08
C ASP A 259 -0.12 -5.59 21.83
N ASP A 260 -0.17 -5.57 23.16
CA ASP A 260 0.23 -6.71 24.00
C ASP A 260 -0.67 -7.95 23.80
N GLU A 261 -1.88 -7.78 23.26
CA GLU A 261 -2.82 -8.85 22.94
C GLU A 261 -2.63 -9.40 21.51
N GLY A 262 -1.74 -8.78 20.74
CA GLY A 262 -1.45 -9.19 19.36
C GLY A 262 -2.43 -8.63 18.34
N TYR A 263 -3.12 -7.52 18.64
CA TYR A 263 -3.93 -6.79 17.67
C TYR A 263 -3.16 -5.61 17.07
N VAL A 264 -3.34 -5.35 15.79
CA VAL A 264 -2.72 -4.22 15.10
C VAL A 264 -3.12 -2.92 15.81
N SER A 265 -2.14 -2.21 16.34
CA SER A 265 -2.27 -0.98 17.12
C SER A 265 -1.78 0.25 16.37
N ALA A 266 -0.92 0.06 15.36
CA ALA A 266 -0.52 1.10 14.41
C ALA A 266 -0.15 0.49 13.05
N ILE A 267 -0.23 1.30 12.01
CA ILE A 267 0.31 1.00 10.68
C ILE A 267 1.39 2.02 10.31
N TYR A 268 2.35 1.58 9.49
CA TYR A 268 3.29 2.44 8.78
C TYR A 268 2.87 2.45 7.32
N TYR A 269 2.50 3.61 6.81
CA TYR A 269 1.95 3.74 5.46
C TYR A 269 2.50 4.98 4.75
N VAL A 270 2.30 5.04 3.44
CA VAL A 270 2.65 6.19 2.60
C VAL A 270 1.39 6.80 1.98
N ASP A 271 1.37 8.13 1.82
CA ASP A 271 0.22 8.87 1.30
C ASP A 271 0.60 9.60 0.00
N ASN A 272 0.17 9.07 -1.13
CA ASN A 272 0.47 9.64 -2.45
C ASN A 272 -0.11 11.05 -2.72
N ASN A 273 -0.83 11.65 -1.77
CA ASN A 273 -1.22 13.06 -1.83
C ASN A 273 -0.26 14.00 -1.08
N ASP A 274 0.79 13.48 -0.44
CA ASP A 274 1.62 14.24 0.52
C ASP A 274 2.88 14.89 -0.08
N HIS A 275 3.10 14.75 -1.39
CA HIS A 275 4.17 15.41 -2.17
C HIS A 275 4.48 16.84 -1.71
N TYR A 276 3.45 17.68 -1.67
CA TYR A 276 3.57 19.12 -1.37
C TYR A 276 3.40 19.44 0.12
N ASN A 277 3.07 18.44 0.94
CA ASN A 277 3.09 18.63 2.38
C ASN A 277 4.52 19.00 2.79
N PHE A 278 4.67 19.93 3.73
CA PHE A 278 5.95 20.39 4.26
C PHE A 278 6.86 21.17 3.29
N GLU A 279 6.40 21.52 2.09
CA GLU A 279 7.12 22.51 1.28
C GLU A 279 7.16 23.87 1.98
N VAL A 280 8.37 24.43 2.11
CA VAL A 280 8.57 25.77 2.68
C VAL A 280 8.70 26.77 1.54
N ASN A 281 7.70 27.64 1.37
CA ASN A 281 7.69 28.70 0.36
C ASN A 281 8.96 29.57 0.44
N GLY A 282 9.73 29.61 -0.66
CA GLY A 282 10.99 30.35 -0.75
C GLY A 282 12.21 29.65 -0.13
N GLY A 283 12.04 28.41 0.34
CA GLY A 283 13.15 27.53 0.72
C GLY A 283 13.90 26.98 -0.49
N SER A 284 15.09 26.46 -0.23
CA SER A 284 15.96 25.77 -1.19
C SER A 284 15.82 24.25 -1.13
N ASN A 285 14.85 23.75 -0.34
CA ASN A 285 14.58 22.33 -0.21
C ASN A 285 13.85 21.85 -1.48
N ASN A 286 14.47 20.93 -2.18
CA ASN A 286 14.01 20.51 -3.50
C ASN A 286 13.40 19.08 -3.50
N TYR A 287 13.57 18.27 -2.43
CA TYR A 287 13.47 16.80 -2.60
C TYR A 287 12.99 15.95 -1.38
N GLN A 288 12.48 16.52 -0.28
CA GLN A 288 11.91 15.67 0.80
C GLN A 288 10.45 15.30 0.53
N ARG A 289 10.22 14.47 -0.49
CA ARG A 289 8.87 14.14 -0.98
C ARG A 289 8.30 12.91 -0.29
N HIS A 290 9.09 11.85 -0.23
CA HIS A 290 8.65 10.53 0.23
C HIS A 290 8.76 10.33 1.74
N ARG A 291 7.64 9.96 2.37
CA ARG A 291 7.55 9.85 3.83
C ARG A 291 6.73 8.66 4.26
N LEU A 292 7.34 7.83 5.10
CA LEU A 292 6.62 6.81 5.84
C LEU A 292 5.94 7.44 7.06
N ILE A 293 4.64 7.25 7.19
CA ILE A 293 3.78 7.81 8.22
C ILE A 293 3.40 6.70 9.20
N ARG A 294 3.60 6.93 10.51
CA ARG A 294 3.05 6.05 11.55
C ARG A 294 1.68 6.57 11.97
N GLN A 295 0.67 5.70 11.90
CA GLN A 295 -0.70 6.01 12.30
C GLN A 295 -1.28 4.94 13.21
N GLU A 296 -1.75 5.35 14.38
CA GLU A 296 -2.44 4.47 15.32
C GLU A 296 -3.76 3.96 14.74
N ILE A 297 -4.10 2.72 15.07
CA ILE A 297 -5.34 2.06 14.68
C ILE A 297 -6.21 1.86 15.91
N ARG A 298 -7.49 2.18 15.76
CA ARG A 298 -8.49 1.99 16.81
C ARG A 298 -9.67 1.19 16.29
N TYR A 299 -10.18 0.32 17.14
CA TYR A 299 -11.36 -0.49 16.86
C TYR A 299 -12.59 0.10 17.55
N ARG A 300 -13.76 -0.06 16.93
CA ARG A 300 -15.06 0.17 17.59
C ARG A 300 -16.02 -0.98 17.27
N GLU A 301 -16.83 -1.32 18.27
CA GLU A 301 -17.82 -2.41 18.16
C GLU A 301 -19.02 -2.03 17.29
N ASP A 302 -19.46 -0.78 17.43
CA ASP A 302 -20.71 -0.31 16.83
C ASP A 302 -20.50 0.27 15.43
N GLY A 303 -21.50 0.05 14.58
CA GLY A 303 -21.60 0.62 13.24
C GLY A 303 -20.83 -0.17 12.17
N PRO A 304 -20.95 0.25 10.89
CA PRO A 304 -20.39 -0.48 9.75
C PRO A 304 -18.87 -0.26 9.56
N TRP A 305 -18.29 0.73 10.21
CA TRP A 305 -16.91 1.19 9.96
C TRP A 305 -16.04 0.97 11.19
N LYS A 306 -15.50 -0.23 11.36
CA LYS A 306 -14.99 -0.70 12.66
C LYS A 306 -13.48 -0.56 12.87
N VAL A 307 -12.70 -0.31 11.82
CA VAL A 307 -11.25 -0.11 11.88
C VAL A 307 -10.95 1.34 11.52
N LEU A 308 -10.40 2.12 12.45
CA LEU A 308 -10.24 3.58 12.32
C LEU A 308 -8.78 4.01 12.37
N MET A 309 -8.42 4.94 11.50
CA MET A 309 -7.12 5.61 11.54
C MET A 309 -7.16 6.78 12.53
N GLY A 310 -6.36 6.64 13.58
CA GLY A 310 -6.18 7.61 14.66
C GLY A 310 -7.46 7.88 15.45
N ASP A 311 -7.54 9.11 15.98
CA ASP A 311 -8.68 9.56 16.77
C ASP A 311 -9.89 9.96 15.91
N SER A 312 -9.77 9.90 14.58
CA SER A 312 -10.86 10.22 13.66
C SER A 312 -11.97 9.16 13.72
N SER A 313 -13.21 9.61 13.66
CA SER A 313 -14.38 8.75 13.46
C SER A 313 -14.82 8.65 11.99
N ILE A 314 -14.18 9.42 11.11
CA ILE A 314 -14.57 9.61 9.69
C ILE A 314 -13.58 9.01 8.69
N TYR A 315 -12.47 8.44 9.17
CA TYR A 315 -11.41 7.83 8.36
C TYR A 315 -11.23 6.34 8.68
N PRO A 316 -12.21 5.48 8.36
CA PRO A 316 -12.02 4.04 8.48
C PRO A 316 -11.14 3.47 7.36
N ILE A 317 -10.43 2.38 7.70
CA ILE A 317 -9.92 1.45 6.70
C ILE A 317 -11.11 0.61 6.22
N SER A 318 -11.42 0.70 4.94
CA SER A 318 -12.60 0.06 4.34
C SER A 318 -12.25 -1.18 3.52
N CYS A 319 -11.00 -1.31 3.09
CA CYS A 319 -10.54 -2.44 2.28
C CYS A 319 -9.04 -2.65 2.45
N ILE A 320 -8.58 -3.89 2.24
CA ILE A 320 -7.16 -4.25 2.13
C ILE A 320 -6.95 -4.91 0.76
N THR A 321 -5.85 -4.54 0.11
CA THR A 321 -5.32 -5.25 -1.06
C THR A 321 -4.12 -6.06 -0.62
N VAL A 322 -4.08 -7.33 -1.02
CA VAL A 322 -2.97 -8.25 -0.74
C VAL A 322 -2.28 -8.60 -2.04
N VAL A 323 -0.95 -8.57 -2.07
CA VAL A 323 -0.15 -8.83 -3.28
C VAL A 323 0.83 -9.97 -3.02
N ASP A 324 0.70 -11.05 -3.79
CA ASP A 324 1.57 -12.22 -3.67
C ASP A 324 2.84 -12.08 -4.54
N LEU A 325 3.98 -12.58 -4.10
CA LEU A 325 5.18 -12.61 -4.94
C LEU A 325 5.09 -13.68 -6.05
N LYS A 326 4.18 -14.67 -5.91
CA LYS A 326 4.00 -15.83 -6.79
C LYS A 326 5.29 -16.58 -7.09
N ARG A 327 6.15 -16.69 -6.08
CA ARG A 327 7.47 -17.33 -6.22
C ARG A 327 7.39 -18.81 -6.53
N ASP A 328 6.29 -19.47 -6.20
CA ASP A 328 6.01 -20.85 -6.60
C ASP A 328 5.86 -21.00 -8.12
N ILE A 329 5.18 -20.06 -8.79
CA ILE A 329 5.05 -20.02 -10.25
C ILE A 329 6.39 -19.70 -10.89
N TRP A 330 7.07 -18.67 -10.38
CA TRP A 330 8.41 -18.30 -10.83
C TRP A 330 9.41 -19.46 -10.71
N GLN A 331 9.48 -20.12 -9.55
CA GLN A 331 10.42 -21.22 -9.30
C GLN A 331 10.12 -22.45 -10.16
N LYS A 332 8.84 -22.69 -10.48
CA LYS A 332 8.46 -23.78 -11.39
C LYS A 332 8.97 -23.53 -12.81
N GLU A 333 8.92 -22.29 -13.30
CA GLU A 333 9.40 -21.94 -14.63
C GLU A 333 10.94 -21.80 -14.68
N PHE A 334 11.54 -21.22 -13.65
CA PHE A 334 12.97 -20.93 -13.54
C PHE A 334 13.58 -21.60 -12.30
N PRO A 335 13.62 -22.95 -12.24
CA PRO A 335 14.15 -23.67 -11.08
C PRO A 335 15.64 -23.43 -10.83
N GLU A 336 16.36 -22.87 -11.81
CA GLU A 336 17.76 -22.48 -11.71
C GLU A 336 17.99 -21.13 -11.00
N VAL A 337 16.96 -20.32 -10.82
CA VAL A 337 17.10 -18.98 -10.23
C VAL A 337 17.14 -19.08 -8.72
N GLU A 338 18.16 -18.46 -8.13
CA GLU A 338 18.32 -18.30 -6.69
C GLU A 338 18.08 -16.84 -6.31
N ILE A 339 17.19 -16.59 -5.34
CA ILE A 339 16.98 -15.24 -4.80
C ILE A 339 17.99 -14.99 -3.68
N ASN A 340 18.80 -13.93 -3.83
CA ASN A 340 19.63 -13.44 -2.75
C ASN A 340 18.85 -12.40 -1.93
N GLU A 341 18.62 -12.72 -0.66
CA GLU A 341 17.84 -11.89 0.28
C GLU A 341 18.69 -11.36 1.42
N SER A 342 20.02 -11.31 1.26
CA SER A 342 20.94 -10.91 2.34
C SER A 342 20.73 -9.49 2.87
N PHE A 343 19.93 -8.67 2.17
CA PHE A 343 19.58 -7.31 2.55
C PHE A 343 18.32 -7.22 3.45
N ILE A 344 17.53 -8.30 3.54
CA ILE A 344 16.32 -8.40 4.35
C ILE A 344 16.70 -8.85 5.77
N GLN A 345 16.09 -8.26 6.80
CA GLN A 345 16.29 -8.62 8.22
C GLN A 345 15.10 -9.32 8.86
#